data_AF-A0A2E4J4A0-F1
#
_entry.id   AF-A0A2E4J4A0-F1
#
_cell.length_a   1.000
_cell.length_b   1.000
_cell.length_c   1.000
_cell.angle_alpha   90.00
_cell.angle_beta   90.00
_cell.angle_gamma   90.00
#
_symmetry.space_group_name_H-M   'P 1'
#
loop_
_entity.id
_entity.type
_entity.pdbx_description
1 polymer ?
#
loop_
_entity_poly.entity_id
_entity_poly.type
_entity_poly.pdbx_seq_one_letter_code
_entity_poly.pdbx_strand_id
1 'polypeptide(L)'
;MQTGARRVASIGDTGYDDHMFRDIRQRAGAPDLGIIPIGAYEPRWFMAAQHCNPEEAVQIHRELEAERSVAVYWGTFQLTDEGREAPPEALAATGIPDSEFSVLDPGQTIYV
;
A
#
# COMPACT_ATOMS: atom_id res chain seq x y z
N MET A 1 -7.11 6.84 -10.99
CA MET A 1 -7.64 8.21 -11.22
C MET A 1 -6.59 9.01 -11.98
N GLN A 2 -6.99 9.87 -12.92
CA GLN A 2 -6.07 10.76 -13.64
C GLN A 2 -6.47 12.22 -13.38
N THR A 3 -5.50 13.05 -13.04
CA THR A 3 -5.67 14.49 -12.80
C THR A 3 -4.61 15.24 -13.60
N GLY A 4 -5.03 15.86 -14.71
CA GLY A 4 -4.09 16.41 -15.70
C GLY A 4 -3.12 15.32 -16.21
N ALA A 5 -1.83 15.57 -16.07
CA ALA A 5 -0.78 14.62 -16.46
C ALA A 5 -0.47 13.54 -15.39
N ARG A 6 -1.00 13.69 -14.16
CA ARG A 6 -0.69 12.81 -13.03
C ARG A 6 -1.70 11.66 -12.91
N ARG A 7 -1.20 10.50 -12.49
CA ARG A 7 -1.94 9.27 -12.25
C ARG A 7 -1.83 8.89 -10.78
N VAL A 8 -2.98 8.60 -10.18
CA VAL A 8 -3.09 8.11 -8.80
C VAL A 8 -3.74 6.74 -8.83
N ALA A 9 -3.09 5.75 -8.22
CA ALA A 9 -3.63 4.41 -8.01
C ALA A 9 -4.04 4.27 -6.54
N SER A 10 -5.33 4.04 -6.29
CA SER A 10 -5.84 3.69 -4.97
C SER A 10 -6.22 2.23 -4.99
N ILE A 11 -5.58 1.41 -4.16
CA ILE A 11 -5.72 -0.04 -4.22
C ILE A 11 -6.97 -0.51 -3.47
N GLY A 12 -7.27 0.11 -2.32
CA GLY A 12 -8.37 -0.33 -1.46
C GLY A 12 -8.11 -1.72 -0.87
N ASP A 13 -9.07 -2.27 -0.14
CA ASP A 13 -8.96 -3.60 0.48
C ASP A 13 -8.87 -4.68 -0.61
N THR A 14 -7.78 -5.43 -0.59
CA THR A 14 -7.56 -6.56 -1.49
C THR A 14 -6.52 -7.51 -0.91
N GLY A 15 -6.64 -8.80 -1.22
CA GLY A 15 -5.56 -9.76 -1.03
C GLY A 15 -4.54 -9.64 -2.16
N TYR A 16 -3.32 -10.12 -1.93
CA TYR A 16 -2.29 -10.10 -2.97
C TYR A 16 -2.64 -11.09 -4.10
N ASP A 17 -2.42 -10.65 -5.34
CA ASP A 17 -2.55 -11.44 -6.55
C ASP A 17 -1.29 -11.20 -7.41
N ASP A 18 -0.68 -12.28 -7.89
CA ASP A 18 0.62 -12.28 -8.55
C ASP A 18 0.61 -11.74 -9.98
N HIS A 19 -0.57 -11.40 -10.53
CA HIS A 19 -0.73 -10.90 -11.88
C HIS A 19 -1.44 -9.55 -11.94
N MET A 20 -2.42 -9.33 -11.06
CA MET A 20 -3.35 -8.20 -11.13
C MET A 20 -2.64 -6.84 -11.19
N PHE A 21 -1.60 -6.62 -10.38
CA PHE A 21 -0.94 -5.31 -10.30
C PHE A 21 -0.07 -5.02 -11.53
N ARG A 22 0.56 -6.04 -12.10
CA ARG A 22 1.27 -5.93 -13.38
C ARG A 22 0.29 -5.65 -14.53
N ASP A 23 -0.87 -6.30 -14.51
CA ASP A 23 -1.94 -6.05 -15.49
C ASP A 23 -2.51 -4.63 -15.37
N ILE A 24 -2.74 -4.14 -14.13
CA ILE A 24 -3.14 -2.76 -13.87
C ILE A 24 -2.10 -1.81 -14.44
N ARG A 25 -0.81 -2.05 -14.17
CA ARG A 25 0.28 -1.24 -14.72
C ARG A 25 0.25 -1.22 -16.25
N GLN A 26 0.13 -2.36 -16.91
CA GLN A 26 0.10 -2.43 -18.37
C GLN A 26 -1.08 -1.66 -18.98
N ARG A 27 -2.25 -1.69 -18.32
CA ARG A 27 -3.48 -1.07 -18.84
C ARG A 27 -3.60 0.42 -18.51
N ALA A 28 -3.21 0.82 -17.30
CA ALA A 28 -3.41 2.17 -16.78
C ALA A 28 -2.13 3.03 -16.78
N GLY A 29 -0.97 2.42 -16.95
CA GLY A 29 0.35 3.07 -16.85
C GLY A 29 0.86 3.19 -15.41
N ALA A 30 2.10 3.70 -15.29
CA ALA A 30 2.74 3.98 -14.00
C ALA A 30 1.95 5.05 -13.22
N PRO A 31 1.54 4.80 -11.97
CA PRO A 31 1.04 5.87 -11.12
C PRO A 31 2.19 6.72 -10.58
N ASP A 32 2.02 8.04 -10.60
CA ASP A 32 2.89 8.97 -9.87
C ASP A 32 2.72 8.78 -8.34
N LEU A 33 1.51 8.39 -7.91
CA LEU A 33 1.19 8.12 -6.51
C LEU A 33 0.35 6.84 -6.34
N GLY A 34 0.86 5.90 -5.55
CA GLY A 34 0.13 4.76 -5.01
C GLY A 34 -0.42 5.04 -3.61
N ILE A 35 -1.68 4.72 -3.37
CA ILE A 35 -2.31 4.71 -2.04
C ILE A 35 -2.58 3.24 -1.72
N ILE A 36 -1.73 2.66 -0.88
CA ILE A 36 -1.62 1.20 -0.71
C ILE A 36 -1.84 0.85 0.77
N PRO A 37 -2.82 -0.02 1.09
CA PRO A 37 -3.03 -0.52 2.45
C PRO A 37 -1.84 -1.30 2.99
N ILE A 38 -1.60 -1.19 4.29
CA ILE A 38 -0.59 -1.99 5.00
C ILE A 38 -1.12 -2.68 6.27
N GLY A 39 -2.36 -2.38 6.68
CA GLY A 39 -2.97 -2.91 7.91
C GLY A 39 -4.12 -3.87 7.66
N ALA A 40 -4.77 -4.31 8.73
CA ALA A 40 -5.86 -5.28 8.72
C ALA A 40 -5.47 -6.67 8.18
N TYR A 41 -4.26 -7.13 8.48
CA TYR A 41 -3.68 -8.30 7.81
C TYR A 41 -3.54 -9.56 8.65
N GLU A 42 -3.70 -9.53 9.98
CA GLU A 42 -3.65 -10.73 10.84
C GLU A 42 -5.03 -11.21 11.32
N PRO A 43 -5.26 -12.52 11.52
CA PRO A 43 -4.30 -13.59 11.28
C PRO A 43 -4.21 -13.96 9.79
N ARG A 44 -2.99 -14.21 9.26
CA ARG A 44 -2.79 -14.47 7.81
C ARG A 44 -3.68 -15.57 7.23
N TRP A 45 -3.95 -16.64 7.96
CA TRP A 45 -4.79 -17.75 7.47
C TRP A 45 -6.22 -17.32 7.12
N PHE A 46 -6.73 -16.25 7.74
CA PHE A 46 -8.07 -15.72 7.51
C PHE A 46 -8.03 -14.50 6.58
N MET A 47 -7.11 -13.57 6.85
CA MET A 47 -7.09 -12.24 6.23
C MET A 47 -6.36 -12.17 4.88
N ALA A 48 -5.46 -13.11 4.56
CA ALA A 48 -4.60 -13.00 3.38
C ALA A 48 -5.37 -12.90 2.05
N ALA A 49 -6.57 -13.48 1.97
CA ALA A 49 -7.39 -13.42 0.76
C ALA A 49 -8.11 -12.07 0.58
N GLN A 50 -8.15 -11.20 1.60
CA GLN A 50 -8.85 -9.92 1.55
C GLN A 50 -7.96 -8.71 1.85
N HIS A 51 -6.82 -8.89 2.55
CA HIS A 51 -5.94 -7.80 2.95
C HIS A 51 -4.47 -8.16 2.78
N CYS A 52 -3.77 -7.30 2.05
CA CYS A 52 -2.33 -7.33 1.90
C CYS A 52 -1.63 -7.02 3.22
N ASN A 53 -0.54 -7.72 3.50
CA ASN A 53 0.39 -7.33 4.55
C ASN A 53 1.43 -6.30 4.01
N PRO A 54 2.29 -5.72 4.87
CA PRO A 54 3.29 -4.75 4.44
C PRO A 54 4.29 -5.25 3.40
N GLU A 55 4.70 -6.52 3.44
CA GLU A 55 5.58 -7.09 2.40
C GLU A 55 4.89 -7.15 1.04
N GLU A 56 3.64 -7.60 0.99
CA GLU A 56 2.81 -7.64 -0.21
C GLU A 56 2.53 -6.22 -0.72
N ALA A 57 2.31 -5.24 0.17
CA ALA A 57 2.16 -3.83 -0.20
C ALA A 57 3.39 -3.28 -0.93
N VAL A 58 4.60 -3.67 -0.51
CA VAL A 58 5.85 -3.33 -1.21
C VAL A 58 5.95 -4.02 -2.57
N GLN A 59 5.47 -5.27 -2.68
CA GLN A 59 5.40 -5.95 -3.98
C GLN A 59 4.45 -5.22 -4.93
N ILE A 60 3.27 -4.80 -4.45
CA ILE A 60 2.30 -4.01 -5.21
C ILE A 60 2.91 -2.70 -5.69
N HIS A 61 3.58 -1.96 -4.81
CA HIS A 61 4.29 -0.73 -5.17
C HIS A 61 5.24 -0.94 -6.35
N ARG A 62 6.05 -2.01 -6.30
CA ARG A 62 7.03 -2.36 -7.33
C ARG A 62 6.38 -2.82 -8.63
N GLU A 63 5.32 -3.63 -8.57
CA GLU A 63 4.63 -4.16 -9.74
C GLU A 63 3.79 -3.13 -10.49
N LEU A 64 3.25 -2.15 -9.74
CA LEU A 64 2.69 -0.95 -10.32
C LEU A 64 3.76 -0.04 -10.91
N GLU A 65 5.03 -0.26 -10.54
CA GLU A 65 6.17 0.68 -10.63
C GLU A 65 5.69 2.12 -10.35
N ALA A 66 5.09 2.28 -9.16
CA ALA A 66 4.65 3.56 -8.66
C ALA A 66 5.86 4.43 -8.34
N GLU A 67 5.84 5.72 -8.74
CA GLU A 67 6.95 6.63 -8.43
C GLU A 67 7.07 6.86 -6.91
N ARG A 68 5.93 7.02 -6.24
CA ARG A 68 5.84 7.09 -4.78
C ARG A 68 4.59 6.39 -4.28
N SER A 69 4.58 5.94 -3.05
CA SER A 69 3.39 5.40 -2.38
C SER A 69 3.21 5.93 -0.97
N VAL A 70 1.96 5.94 -0.50
CA VAL A 70 1.59 6.30 0.87
C VAL A 70 0.84 5.16 1.53
N ALA A 71 1.24 4.85 2.75
CA ALA A 71 0.68 3.76 3.54
C ALA A 71 -0.66 4.17 4.14
N VAL A 72 -1.69 3.33 3.95
CA VAL A 72 -3.02 3.55 4.52
C VAL A 72 -3.53 2.32 5.27
N TYR A 73 -4.70 2.46 5.92
CA TYR A 73 -5.43 1.40 6.62
C TYR A 73 -4.75 0.84 7.87
N TRP A 74 -3.87 1.63 8.50
CA TRP A 74 -3.23 1.29 9.77
C TRP A 74 -3.50 2.38 10.84
N GLY A 75 -3.21 2.07 12.10
CA GLY A 75 -3.16 3.04 13.21
C GLY A 75 -4.49 3.64 13.69
N THR A 76 -5.58 3.52 12.92
CA THR A 76 -6.86 4.20 13.21
C THR A 76 -7.84 3.32 13.97
N PHE A 77 -8.18 2.14 13.43
CA PHE A 77 -9.10 1.18 14.04
C PHE A 77 -8.39 -0.17 14.25
N GLN A 78 -8.69 -0.83 15.36
CA GLN A 78 -8.24 -2.21 15.62
C GLN A 78 -9.27 -3.18 15.02
N LEU A 79 -9.03 -3.64 13.79
CA LEU A 79 -9.98 -4.51 13.07
C LEU A 79 -9.61 -6.01 13.14
N THR A 80 -8.38 -6.28 13.51
CA THR A 80 -7.67 -7.56 13.31
C THR A 80 -6.68 -7.80 14.44
N ASP A 81 -5.90 -8.89 14.36
CA ASP A 81 -5.07 -9.36 15.47
C ASP A 81 -3.68 -8.68 15.57
N GLU A 82 -3.21 -7.97 14.55
CA GLU A 82 -1.92 -7.26 14.62
C GLU A 82 -1.98 -6.05 15.55
N GLY A 83 -0.85 -5.66 16.16
CA GLY A 83 -0.79 -4.43 16.96
C GLY A 83 -1.01 -3.17 16.09
N ARG A 84 -1.63 -2.12 16.65
CA ARG A 84 -1.95 -0.87 15.91
C ARG A 84 -0.75 -0.23 15.19
N GLU A 85 0.42 -0.29 15.81
CA GLU A 85 1.68 0.27 15.32
C GLU A 85 2.56 -0.77 14.59
N ALA A 86 2.13 -2.04 14.56
CA ALA A 86 2.88 -3.09 13.89
C ALA A 86 2.98 -2.89 12.36
N PRO A 87 1.98 -2.33 11.64
CA PRO A 87 2.09 -2.18 10.19
C PRO A 87 3.21 -1.24 9.73
N PRO A 88 3.39 -0.01 10.27
CA PRO A 88 4.56 0.81 9.93
C PRO A 88 5.89 0.16 10.27
N GLU A 89 5.99 -0.53 11.42
CA GLU A 89 7.20 -1.22 11.84
C GLU A 89 7.57 -2.33 10.84
N ALA A 90 6.58 -3.13 10.43
CA ALA A 90 6.75 -4.17 9.43
C ALA A 90 7.08 -3.59 8.04
N LEU A 91 6.46 -2.49 7.64
CA LEU A 91 6.83 -1.79 6.39
C LEU A 91 8.28 -1.32 6.43
N ALA A 92 8.71 -0.69 7.51
CA ALA A 92 10.10 -0.25 7.68
C ALA A 92 11.08 -1.44 7.65
N ALA A 93 10.69 -2.59 8.23
CA ALA A 93 11.51 -3.81 8.22
C ALA A 93 11.74 -4.39 6.81
N THR A 94 10.90 -4.06 5.81
CA THR A 94 11.13 -4.45 4.41
C THR A 94 12.35 -3.76 3.79
N GLY A 95 12.83 -2.67 4.40
CA GLY A 95 13.94 -1.87 3.91
C GLY A 95 13.59 -0.93 2.75
N ILE A 96 12.30 -0.78 2.41
CA ILE A 96 11.89 0.23 1.42
C ILE A 96 12.18 1.64 1.95
N PRO A 97 12.79 2.54 1.16
CA PRO A 97 13.01 3.92 1.59
C PRO A 97 11.69 4.66 1.81
N ASP A 98 11.60 5.46 2.87
CA ASP A 98 10.43 6.32 3.15
C ASP A 98 10.15 7.31 2.00
N SER A 99 11.17 7.68 1.23
CA SER A 99 11.02 8.50 0.02
C SER A 99 10.22 7.81 -1.09
N GLU A 100 10.21 6.48 -1.13
CA GLU A 100 9.49 5.65 -2.10
C GLU A 100 8.13 5.22 -1.55
N PHE A 101 8.05 4.84 -0.26
CA PHE A 101 6.80 4.43 0.37
C PHE A 101 6.68 5.02 1.78
N SER A 102 5.96 6.14 1.87
CA SER A 102 5.90 6.94 3.09
C SER A 102 4.79 6.51 4.05
N VAL A 103 5.09 6.55 5.34
CA VAL A 103 4.11 6.49 6.43
C VAL A 103 3.82 7.91 6.89
N LEU A 104 2.54 8.30 6.93
CA LEU A 104 2.13 9.67 7.26
C LEU A 104 1.36 9.73 8.58
N ASP A 105 1.56 10.80 9.33
CA ASP A 105 0.73 11.12 10.50
C ASP A 105 -0.69 11.54 10.08
N PRO A 106 -1.71 11.33 10.93
CA PRO A 106 -3.06 11.84 10.68
C PRO A 106 -3.07 13.36 10.41
N GLY A 107 -3.48 13.74 9.20
CA GLY A 107 -3.53 15.14 8.75
C GLY A 107 -2.25 15.68 8.11
N GLN A 108 -1.18 14.89 8.05
CA GLN A 108 0.03 15.25 7.31
C GLN A 108 -0.25 15.30 5.81
N THR A 109 0.37 16.27 5.13
CA THR A 109 0.23 16.49 3.68
C THR A 109 1.56 16.23 2.97
N ILE A 110 1.50 15.60 1.80
CA ILE A 110 2.63 15.49 0.88
C ILE A 110 2.30 16.15 -0.45
N TYR A 111 3.35 16.56 -1.16
CA TYR A 111 3.28 17.06 -2.53
C TYR A 111 3.94 16.05 -3.45
N VAL A 112 3.27 15.75 -4.55
CA VAL A 112 3.69 14.82 -5.61
C VAL A 112 3.46 15.44 -6.97
#